data_AF-A0A2M7PH28-F1
#
_entry.id   AF-A0A2M7PH28-F1
#
_cell.length_a   1.000
_cell.length_b   1.000
_cell.length_c   1.000
_cell.angle_alpha   90.00
_cell.angle_beta   90.00
_cell.angle_gamma   90.00
#
_symmetry.space_group_name_H-M   'P 1'
#
loop_
_entity.id
_entity.type
_entity.pdbx_description
1 polymer ?
#
loop_
_entity_poly.entity_id
_entity_poly.type
_entity_poly.pdbx_seq_one_letter_code
_entity_poly.pdbx_strand_id
1 'polypeptide(L)' 'DEVYDLFREAAKAEKRPLSNLIETAALSRIREQQFVDDDEMSEILANENLLKRMKKGAREAKLGKGRFID' A
#
# COMPACT_ATOMS: atom_id res chain seq x y z
N ASP A 1 16.63 18.52 17.38
CA ASP A 1 15.37 17.78 17.51
C ASP A 1 15.46 16.69 16.47
N GLU A 2 15.65 15.43 16.88
CA GLU A 2 16.21 14.37 16.02
C GLU A 2 15.39 14.17 14.73
N VAL A 3 14.07 14.30 14.81
CA VAL A 3 13.16 14.17 13.67
C VAL A 3 13.32 15.32 12.67
N TYR A 4 13.46 16.55 13.17
CA TYR A 4 13.69 17.71 12.31
C TYR A 4 15.03 17.60 11.59
N ASP A 5 16.07 17.18 12.31
CA ASP A 5 17.42 17.01 11.75
C ASP A 5 17.44 15.92 10.68
N LEU A 6 16.75 14.80 10.90
CA LEU A 6 16.55 13.75 9.89
C LEU A 6 15.89 14.29 8.61
N PHE A 7 14.75 15.00 8.74
CA PHE A 7 14.07 15.54 7.57
C PHE A 7 14.88 16.63 6.87
N ARG A 8 15.62 17.44 7.63
CA ARG A 8 16.49 18.48 7.07
C ARG A 8 17.61 17.86 6.23
N GLU A 9 18.26 16.79 6.72
CA GLU A 9 19.32 16.12 5.97
C GLU A 9 18.78 15.39 4.73
N ALA A 10 17.61 14.75 4.82
CA ALA A 10 16.94 14.16 3.65
C ALA A 10 16.61 15.23 2.58
N ALA A 11 16.04 16.37 3.00
CA ALA A 11 15.71 17.47 2.09
C ALA A 11 16.94 18.03 1.38
N LYS A 12 18.06 18.17 2.11
CA LYS A 12 19.36 18.57 1.54
C LYS A 12 19.89 17.55 0.54
N ALA A 13 19.86 16.25 0.87
CA ALA A 13 20.34 15.19 0.00
C ALA A 13 19.57 15.16 -1.34
N GLU A 14 18.27 15.42 -1.29
CA GLU A 14 17.39 15.50 -2.45
C GLU A 14 17.37 16.87 -3.14
N LYS A 15 18.16 17.84 -2.65
CA LYS A 15 18.26 19.21 -3.19
C LYS A 15 16.91 19.91 -3.32
N ARG A 16 16.03 19.72 -2.34
CA ARG A 16 14.69 20.35 -2.29
C ARG A 16 14.38 20.98 -0.93
N PRO A 17 13.48 21.96 -0.86
CA PRO A 17 13.04 22.52 0.42
C PRO A 17 12.38 21.47 1.31
N LEU A 18 12.53 21.62 2.63
CA LEU A 18 11.89 20.74 3.63
C LEU A 18 10.36 20.69 3.48
N SER A 19 9.72 21.82 3.19
CA SER A 19 8.27 21.88 2.93
C SER A 19 7.88 21.02 1.73
N ASN A 20 8.64 21.10 0.64
CA ASN A 20 8.38 20.31 -0.56
C ASN A 20 8.60 18.80 -0.32
N LEU A 21 9.64 18.43 0.45
CA LEU A 21 9.85 17.04 0.88
C LEU A 21 8.62 16.49 1.62
N ILE A 22 8.16 17.21 2.65
CA ILE A 22 7.03 16.78 3.49
C ILE A 22 5.74 16.70 2.67
N GLU A 23 5.46 17.71 1.84
CA GLU A 23 4.28 17.75 0.98
C GLU A 23 4.25 16.55 0.02
N THR A 24 5.38 16.28 -0.65
CA THR A 24 5.49 15.17 -1.60
C THR A 24 5.29 13.82 -0.90
N ALA A 25 5.92 13.62 0.26
CA ALA A 25 5.80 12.38 1.02
C ALA A 25 4.36 12.15 1.52
N ALA A 26 3.70 13.20 2.02
CA ALA A 26 2.31 13.13 2.44
C ALA A 26 1.37 12.79 1.27
N LEU A 27 1.56 13.43 0.12
CA LEU A 27 0.78 13.14 -1.10
C LEU A 27 1.01 11.71 -1.60
N SER A 28 2.26 11.21 -1.60
CA SER A 28 2.57 9.82 -1.97
C SER A 28 1.82 8.84 -1.07
N ARG A 29 1.91 9.06 0.25
CA ARG A 29 1.27 8.19 1.24
C ARG A 29 -0.25 8.14 1.07
N ILE A 30 -0.89 9.27 0.76
CA ILE A 30 -2.34 9.32 0.50
C ILE A 30 -2.68 8.53 -0.77
N ARG A 31 -1.88 8.64 -1.84
CA ARG A 31 -2.10 7.90 -3.09
C ARG A 31 -1.95 6.40 -2.90
N GLU A 32 -0.91 5.96 -2.19
CA GLU A 32 -0.68 4.55 -1.82
C GLU A 32 -1.83 3.98 -0.98
N GLN A 33 -2.54 4.80 -0.18
CA GLN A 33 -3.73 4.34 0.55
C GLN A 33 -4.96 4.21 -0.34
N GLN A 34 -5.03 5.00 -1.41
CA GLN A 34 -6.22 5.07 -2.28
C GLN A 34 -6.15 4.07 -3.44
N PHE A 35 -4.95 3.73 -3.90
CA PHE A 35 -4.74 2.91 -5.09
C PHE A 35 -3.78 1.77 -4.76
N VAL A 36 -4.13 0.58 -5.24
CA VAL A 36 -3.18 -0.55 -5.30
C VAL A 36 -2.20 -0.24 -6.44
N ASP A 37 -0.93 -0.54 -6.24
CA ASP A 37 0.08 -0.36 -7.28
C ASP A 37 -0.20 -1.27 -8.48
N ASP A 38 0.03 -0.78 -9.70
CA ASP A 38 -0.24 -1.52 -10.94
C ASP A 38 0.64 -2.78 -11.02
N ASP A 39 1.87 -2.72 -10.51
CA ASP A 39 2.77 -3.86 -10.43
C ASP A 39 2.27 -4.90 -9.41
N GLU A 40 1.84 -4.47 -8.22
CA GLU A 40 1.23 -5.35 -7.21
C GLU A 40 -0.04 -6.03 -7.75
N MET A 41 -0.89 -5.27 -8.45
CA MET A 41 -2.09 -5.82 -9.07
C MET A 41 -1.74 -6.80 -10.19
N SER A 42 -0.70 -6.52 -10.97
CA SER A 42 -0.21 -7.41 -12.02
C SER A 42 0.29 -8.74 -11.44
N GLU A 43 1.02 -8.72 -10.32
CA GLU A 43 1.44 -9.94 -9.62
C GLU A 43 0.26 -10.76 -9.10
N ILE A 44 -0.74 -10.11 -8.51
CA ILE A 44 -1.96 -10.79 -8.03
C ILE A 44 -2.70 -11.45 -9.21
N LEU A 45 -2.81 -10.76 -10.35
CA LEU A 45 -3.51 -11.27 -11.54
C LEU A 45 -2.72 -12.41 -12.23
N ALA A 46 -1.39 -12.38 -12.18
CA ALA A 46 -0.55 -13.44 -12.71
C ALA A 46 -0.59 -14.73 -11.86
N ASN A 47 -0.96 -14.63 -10.58
CA ASN A 47 -1.02 -15.78 -9.68
C ASN A 47 -2.35 -16.56 -9.80
N GLU A 48 -2.41 -17.50 -10.73
CA GLU A 48 -3.61 -18.31 -10.97
C GLU A 48 -4.11 -19.07 -9.72
N ASN A 49 -3.19 -19.55 -8.88
CA ASN A 49 -3.53 -20.31 -7.68
C ASN A 49 -4.19 -19.42 -6.63
N LEU A 50 -3.69 -18.20 -6.46
CA LEU A 50 -4.31 -17.19 -5.60
C LEU A 50 -5.71 -16.83 -6.12
N LEU A 51 -5.85 -16.53 -7.41
CA LEU A 51 -7.15 -16.20 -8.01
C LEU A 51 -8.18 -17.32 -7.85
N LYS A 52 -7.78 -18.59 -8.05
CA LYS A 52 -8.64 -19.76 -7.82
C LYS A 52 -9.13 -19.82 -6.37
N ARG A 53 -8.22 -19.60 -5.40
CA ARG A 53 -8.56 -19.59 -3.97
C ARG A 53 -9.48 -18.42 -3.60
N MET A 54 -9.23 -17.23 -4.11
CA MET A 54 -10.07 -16.04 -3.86
C MET A 54 -11.49 -16.24 -4.42
N LYS A 55 -11.63 -16.72 -5.65
CA LYS A 55 -12.94 -17.03 -6.26
C LYS A 55 -13.70 -18.09 -5.46
N LYS A 56 -13.01 -19.15 -5.00
CA LYS A 56 -13.59 -20.17 -4.13
C LYS A 56 -14.07 -19.56 -2.81
N GLY A 57 -13.22 -18.79 -2.14
CA GLY A 57 -13.55 -18.13 -0.87
C GLY A 57 -14.74 -17.19 -1.00
N ALA A 58 -14.79 -16.38 -2.06
CA ALA A 58 -15.94 -15.49 -2.33
C ALA A 58 -17.26 -16.27 -2.51
N ARG A 59 -17.21 -17.41 -3.23
CA ARG A 59 -18.37 -18.29 -3.39
C ARG A 59 -18.77 -18.93 -2.05
N GLU A 60 -17.82 -19.40 -1.26
CA GLU A 60 -18.07 -20.02 0.04
C GLU A 60 -18.67 -19.01 1.02
N ALA A 61 -18.13 -17.79 1.11
CA ALA A 61 -18.67 -16.70 1.91
C ALA A 61 -20.10 -16.34 1.50
N LYS A 62 -20.38 -16.24 0.19
CA LYS A 62 -21.75 -15.99 -0.32
C LYS A 62 -22.74 -17.11 0.07
N LEU A 63 -22.25 -18.33 0.22
CA LEU A 63 -23.04 -19.48 0.67
C LEU A 63 -23.10 -19.60 2.20
N GLY A 64 -22.57 -18.62 2.94
CA GLY A 64 -22.52 -18.66 4.41
C GLY A 64 -21.61 -19.76 4.96
N LYS A 65 -20.69 -20.30 4.15
CA LYS A 65 -19.75 -21.33 4.57
C LYS A 65 -18.58 -20.67 5.31
N GLY A 66 -18.35 -21.12 6.54
CA GLY A 66 -17.30 -20.61 7.41
C GLY A 66 -17.77 -20.64 8.85
N ARG A 67 -16.84 -20.40 9.78
CA ARG A 67 -17.17 -20.18 11.18
C ARG A 67 -16.25 -19.09 11.72
N PHE A 68 -16.75 -18.33 12.66
CA PHE A 68 -15.92 -17.44 13.45
C PHE A 68 -14.93 -18.28 14.26
N ILE A 69 -13.69 -17.81 14.36
CA ILE A 69 -12.62 -18.41 15.15
C ILE A 69 -12.21 -17.34 16.16
N ASP A 70 -12.38 -17.65 17.45
CA ASP A 70 -11.81 -16.90 18.58
C ASP A 70 -10.39 -17.37 18.89
#